data_AF-A0A3C1NLM5-F1
#
_entry.id   AF-A0A3C1NLM5-F1
#
_cell.length_a   1.000
_cell.length_b   1.000
_cell.length_c   1.000
_cell.angle_alpha   90.00
_cell.angle_beta   90.00
_cell.angle_gamma   90.00
#
_symmetry.space_group_name_H-M   'P 1'
#
loop_
_entity.id
_entity.type
_entity.pdbx_description
1 polymer ?
#
loop_
_entity_poly.entity_id
_entity_poly.type
_entity_poly.pdbx_seq_one_letter_code
_entity_poly.pdbx_strand_id
1 'polypeptide(L)'
;MLAEKTLPMDCATPLRIREMRDDENPLLARFEKRNTSLIKTIFVQNRKVKVDLYDNGEIDGDSISVFYNGNLLLSSKRLTGSPISLVIPVEDDSHVNELVMYAENLGSIAPNTALMVVTDGSKRHEVRISSDLQKSGTIHFIRKEQ
;
A
#
# COMPACT_ATOMS: atom_id res chain seq x y z
N MET A 1 58.68 22.90 -30.10
CA MET A 1 58.73 22.14 -28.84
C MET A 1 57.47 22.49 -28.08
N LEU A 2 56.50 21.59 -28.13
CA LEU A 2 56.08 20.72 -27.01
C LEU A 2 55.17 21.47 -26.04
N ALA A 3 53.98 20.87 -25.90
CA ALA A 3 52.81 21.36 -25.20
C ALA A 3 53.02 21.49 -23.69
N GLU A 4 52.13 22.24 -23.03
CA GLU A 4 51.37 21.67 -21.92
C GLU A 4 50.01 22.35 -21.79
N LYS A 5 49.05 21.52 -21.38
CA LYS A 5 47.61 21.63 -21.53
C LYS A 5 47.03 21.62 -20.13
N THR A 6 46.27 22.63 -19.75
CA THR A 6 45.32 22.50 -18.64
C THR A 6 44.05 23.29 -18.95
N LEU A 7 42.95 22.56 -18.93
CA LEU A 7 41.61 22.99 -19.32
C LEU A 7 40.94 23.88 -18.25
N PRO A 8 39.99 24.74 -18.64
CA PRO A 8 39.11 25.44 -17.73
C PRO A 8 37.97 24.52 -17.27
N MET A 9 37.55 24.62 -16.02
CA MET A 9 36.29 24.05 -15.54
C MET A 9 35.45 25.18 -14.96
N ASP A 10 35.03 26.07 -15.85
CA ASP A 10 33.83 26.87 -15.64
C ASP A 10 32.71 26.10 -16.33
N CYS A 11 31.76 25.56 -15.56
CA CYS A 11 30.55 24.96 -16.13
C CYS A 11 29.39 25.11 -15.15
N ALA A 12 29.04 26.36 -14.88
CA ALA A 12 27.68 26.70 -14.51
C ALA A 12 26.79 26.48 -15.74
N THR A 13 26.18 25.30 -15.83
CA THR A 13 25.04 25.06 -16.72
C THR A 13 23.91 24.52 -15.86
N PRO A 14 22.72 25.14 -15.84
CA PRO A 14 21.59 24.58 -15.11
C PRO A 14 21.19 23.28 -15.81
N LEU A 15 21.26 22.17 -15.07
CA LEU A 15 20.65 20.92 -15.48
C LEU A 15 19.16 21.18 -15.64
N ARG A 16 18.75 21.34 -16.90
CA ARG A 16 17.36 21.35 -17.33
C ARG A 16 16.79 19.98 -16.98
N ILE A 17 16.17 19.89 -15.80
CA ILE A 17 15.48 18.69 -15.33
C ILE A 17 14.40 18.41 -16.37
N ARG A 18 14.65 17.39 -17.18
CA ARG A 18 13.68 16.84 -18.11
C ARG A 18 12.61 16.19 -17.23
N GLU A 19 11.40 16.74 -17.26
CA GLU A 19 10.22 16.14 -16.65
C GLU A 19 10.13 14.69 -17.12
N MET A 20 10.48 13.77 -16.22
CA MET A 20 10.27 12.35 -16.40
C MET A 20 8.79 12.12 -16.11
N ARG A 21 8.08 11.74 -17.15
CA ARG A 21 6.70 11.25 -17.09
C ARG A 21 6.64 10.02 -16.20
N ASP A 22 5.46 9.83 -15.64
CA ASP A 22 5.03 8.80 -14.70
C ASP A 22 5.56 7.38 -14.98
N ASP A 23 5.38 6.54 -13.96
CA ASP A 23 5.25 5.07 -14.01
C ASP A 23 6.32 4.31 -13.21
N GLU A 24 5.82 3.50 -12.28
CA GLU A 24 6.50 2.59 -11.34
C GLU A 24 7.08 3.20 -10.06
N ASN A 25 6.25 3.26 -9.01
CA ASN A 25 6.76 3.27 -7.64
C ASN A 25 7.66 2.02 -7.46
N PRO A 26 8.99 2.15 -7.24
CA PRO A 26 9.90 1.00 -7.20
C PRO A 26 9.54 -0.05 -6.15
N LEU A 27 8.77 0.35 -5.12
CA LEU A 27 8.22 -0.56 -4.13
C LEU A 27 7.04 -1.37 -4.67
N LEU A 28 6.17 -0.78 -5.48
CA LEU A 28 5.03 -1.48 -6.08
C LEU A 28 5.52 -2.60 -7.01
N ALA A 29 6.55 -2.34 -7.82
CA ALA A 29 7.16 -3.35 -8.71
C ALA A 29 7.68 -4.62 -7.99
N ARG A 30 7.99 -4.54 -6.68
CA ARG A 30 8.35 -5.72 -5.86
C ARG A 30 7.14 -6.63 -5.58
N PHE A 31 5.94 -6.07 -5.66
CA PHE A 31 4.69 -6.70 -5.29
C PHE A 31 3.80 -7.05 -6.49
N GLU A 32 3.93 -6.36 -7.62
CA GLU A 32 3.11 -6.60 -8.83
C GLU A 32 3.24 -8.00 -9.42
N LYS A 33 4.33 -8.71 -9.13
CA LYS A 33 4.50 -10.11 -9.55
C LYS A 33 3.63 -11.09 -8.76
N ARG A 34 2.91 -10.63 -7.74
CA ARG A 34 2.06 -11.46 -6.87
C ARG A 34 0.63 -11.46 -7.37
N ASN A 35 -0.02 -12.61 -7.26
CA ASN A 35 -1.44 -12.75 -7.58
C ASN A 35 -2.28 -12.01 -6.53
N THR A 36 -2.87 -10.89 -6.92
CA THR A 36 -3.85 -10.18 -6.10
C THR A 36 -5.19 -10.89 -6.17
N SER A 37 -5.75 -11.23 -5.01
CA SER A 37 -7.09 -11.84 -4.91
C SER A 37 -8.05 -10.85 -4.25
N LEU A 38 -9.16 -10.55 -4.94
CA LEU A 38 -10.24 -9.77 -4.34
C LEU A 38 -10.91 -10.61 -3.24
N ILE A 39 -10.77 -10.16 -1.99
CA ILE A 39 -11.34 -10.83 -0.82
C ILE A 39 -12.76 -10.35 -0.58
N LYS A 40 -12.99 -9.03 -0.65
CA LYS A 40 -14.29 -8.45 -0.37
C LYS A 40 -14.45 -7.06 -0.97
N THR A 41 -15.67 -6.75 -1.37
CA THR A 41 -16.13 -5.40 -1.67
C THR A 41 -16.95 -4.86 -0.50
N ILE A 42 -16.56 -3.72 0.05
CA ILE A 42 -17.23 -3.03 1.15
C ILE A 42 -17.92 -1.79 0.57
N PHE A 43 -19.22 -1.71 0.76
CA PHE A 43 -19.99 -0.54 0.39
C PHE A 43 -20.02 0.45 1.55
N VAL A 44 -19.53 1.66 1.30
CA VAL A 44 -19.40 2.72 2.31
C VAL A 44 -20.29 3.91 1.95
N GLN A 45 -20.58 4.76 2.94
CA GLN A 45 -21.43 5.94 2.77
C GLN A 45 -20.64 7.24 2.95
N ASN A 46 -19.64 7.24 3.84
CA ASN A 46 -18.82 8.42 4.07
C ASN A 46 -17.65 8.49 3.08
N ARG A 47 -17.22 9.73 2.79
CA ARG A 47 -16.04 10.04 1.95
C ARG A 47 -14.71 9.66 2.60
N LYS A 48 -14.73 9.26 3.87
CA LYS A 48 -13.55 8.82 4.62
C LYS A 48 -13.95 7.64 5.49
N VAL A 49 -13.13 6.61 5.48
CA VAL A 49 -13.30 5.46 6.38
C VAL A 49 -12.04 5.24 7.18
N LYS A 50 -12.22 4.79 8.42
CA LYS A 50 -11.11 4.36 9.27
C LYS A 50 -10.88 2.88 9.03
N VAL A 51 -9.64 2.50 8.76
CA VAL A 51 -9.21 1.10 8.62
C VAL A 51 -8.24 0.81 9.76
N ASP A 52 -8.56 -0.19 10.57
CA ASP A 52 -7.68 -0.69 11.63
C ASP A 52 -7.23 -2.11 11.25
N LEU A 53 -5.92 -2.33 11.22
CA LEU A 53 -5.30 -3.63 10.93
C LEU A 53 -4.70 -4.22 12.20
N TYR A 54 -5.10 -5.44 12.54
CA TYR A 54 -4.62 -6.19 13.68
C TYR A 54 -3.97 -7.48 13.20
N ASP A 55 -3.06 -8.02 14.01
CA ASP A 55 -2.74 -9.44 13.93
C ASP A 55 -3.95 -10.28 14.37
N ASN A 56 -4.22 -11.38 13.67
CA ASN A 56 -5.33 -12.30 13.97
C ASN A 56 -4.83 -13.66 14.49
N GLY A 57 -3.61 -13.73 15.01
CA GLY A 57 -2.96 -14.97 15.46
C GLY A 57 -1.98 -14.77 16.61
N GLU A 58 -0.78 -15.30 16.43
CA GLU A 58 0.34 -15.13 17.36
C GLU A 58 1.29 -14.07 16.80
N ILE A 59 1.77 -13.15 17.65
CA ILE A 59 2.68 -12.08 17.24
C ILE A 59 4.07 -12.66 16.96
N ASP A 60 4.25 -13.23 15.78
CA ASP A 60 5.38 -14.07 15.42
C ASP A 60 6.41 -13.38 14.50
N GLY A 61 6.23 -12.07 14.28
CA GLY A 61 7.15 -11.24 13.50
C GLY A 61 6.67 -10.91 12.10
N ASP A 62 5.44 -11.27 11.78
CA ASP A 62 4.81 -10.98 10.51
C ASP A 62 4.76 -9.45 10.23
N SER A 63 5.03 -9.05 9.00
CA SER A 63 5.06 -7.64 8.58
C SER A 63 4.40 -7.45 7.22
N ILE A 64 3.72 -6.32 7.07
CA ILE A 64 2.93 -5.99 5.90
C ILE A 64 3.28 -4.61 5.33
N SER A 65 2.97 -4.46 4.04
CA SER A 65 2.89 -3.18 3.34
C SER A 65 1.49 -3.02 2.76
N VAL A 66 0.94 -1.82 2.86
CA VAL A 66 -0.42 -1.50 2.43
C VAL A 66 -0.36 -0.45 1.34
N PHE A 67 -1.03 -0.73 0.23
CA PHE A 67 -1.18 0.17 -0.90
C PHE A 67 -2.65 0.54 -1.06
N TYR A 68 -2.90 1.75 -1.53
CA TYR A 68 -4.21 2.28 -1.81
C TYR A 68 -4.23 3.01 -3.14
N ASN A 69 -5.05 2.54 -4.08
CA ASN A 69 -5.10 3.03 -5.46
C ASN A 69 -3.67 3.13 -6.07
N GLY A 70 -2.85 2.08 -5.88
CA GLY A 70 -1.45 2.03 -6.33
C GLY A 70 -0.45 2.83 -5.48
N ASN A 71 -0.89 3.65 -4.54
CA ASN A 71 -0.01 4.47 -3.69
C ASN A 71 0.34 3.76 -2.38
N LEU A 72 1.59 3.80 -1.97
CA LEU A 72 2.04 3.21 -0.70
C LEU A 72 1.50 4.03 0.49
N LEU A 73 0.67 3.41 1.32
CA LEU A 73 0.19 4.02 2.58
C LEU A 73 1.06 3.63 3.77
N LEU A 74 1.49 2.37 3.81
CA LEU A 74 2.32 1.82 4.87
C LEU A 74 3.36 0.88 4.28
N SER A 75 4.59 0.99 4.76
CA SER A 75 5.68 0.07 4.41
C SER A 75 6.16 -0.68 5.64
N SER A 76 6.29 -2.00 5.51
CA SER A 76 7.05 -2.86 6.42
C SER A 76 6.64 -2.69 7.89
N LYS A 77 5.32 -2.65 8.14
CA LYS A 77 4.75 -2.56 9.48
C LYS A 77 4.45 -3.94 10.03
N ARG A 78 4.90 -4.20 11.25
CA ARG A 78 4.65 -5.44 11.98
C ARG A 78 3.20 -5.49 12.46
N LEU A 79 2.50 -6.60 12.25
CA LEU A 79 1.18 -6.79 12.86
C LEU A 79 1.36 -7.15 14.33
N THR A 80 0.47 -6.61 15.17
CA THR A 80 0.47 -6.86 16.61
C THR A 80 -0.98 -6.87 17.11
N GLY A 81 -1.17 -7.13 18.41
CA GLY A 81 -2.48 -6.95 19.05
C GLY A 81 -2.94 -5.49 19.14
N SER A 82 -2.05 -4.52 18.91
CA SER A 82 -2.44 -3.11 18.77
C SER A 82 -2.71 -2.78 17.30
N PRO A 83 -3.81 -2.04 17.00
CA PRO A 83 -4.16 -1.73 15.63
C PRO A 83 -3.18 -0.76 14.99
N ILE A 84 -2.91 -1.01 13.71
CA ILE A 84 -2.40 0.03 12.82
C ILE A 84 -3.60 0.74 12.21
N SER A 85 -3.84 1.97 12.64
CA SER A 85 -4.96 2.80 12.19
C SER A 85 -4.60 3.66 10.98
N LEU A 86 -5.43 3.59 9.94
CA LEU A 86 -5.38 4.43 8.76
C LEU A 86 -6.72 5.13 8.55
N VAL A 87 -6.69 6.32 7.97
CA VAL A 87 -7.91 7.00 7.47
C VAL A 87 -7.72 7.17 5.98
N ILE A 88 -8.55 6.50 5.19
CA ILE A 88 -8.48 6.54 3.73
C ILE A 88 -9.66 7.33 3.16
N PRO A 89 -9.44 8.22 2.17
CA PRO A 89 -10.51 8.88 1.45
C PRO A 89 -11.14 7.91 0.45
N VAL A 90 -12.46 7.90 0.32
CA VAL A 90 -13.18 7.10 -0.68
C VAL A 90 -13.84 8.05 -1.66
N GLU A 91 -13.45 7.95 -2.93
CA GLU A 91 -13.91 8.86 -3.99
C GLU A 91 -15.35 8.58 -4.45
N ASP A 92 -15.97 9.61 -5.02
CA ASP A 92 -17.41 9.74 -5.25
C ASP A 92 -17.79 9.56 -6.73
N ASP A 93 -17.41 8.49 -7.40
CA ASP A 93 -17.72 8.41 -8.86
C ASP A 93 -17.86 6.97 -9.38
N SER A 94 -18.44 6.07 -8.58
CA SER A 94 -18.50 4.62 -8.88
C SER A 94 -17.14 3.94 -9.06
N HIS A 95 -16.04 4.68 -8.87
CA HIS A 95 -14.69 4.16 -8.88
C HIS A 95 -14.50 3.18 -7.72
N VAL A 96 -13.96 2.03 -8.08
CA VAL A 96 -13.46 1.06 -7.12
C VAL A 96 -12.22 1.66 -6.51
N ASN A 97 -12.26 1.93 -5.21
CA ASN A 97 -11.07 2.29 -4.47
C ASN A 97 -10.44 1.00 -3.94
N GLU A 98 -9.21 0.73 -4.35
CA GLU A 98 -8.53 -0.52 -4.11
C GLU A 98 -7.54 -0.38 -2.95
N LEU A 99 -7.70 -1.21 -1.92
CA LEU A 99 -6.70 -1.40 -0.88
C LEU A 99 -6.09 -2.78 -1.01
N VAL A 100 -4.77 -2.83 -1.20
CA VAL A 100 -4.02 -4.08 -1.31
C VAL A 100 -3.08 -4.22 -0.13
N MET A 101 -3.14 -5.36 0.53
CA MET A 101 -2.23 -5.75 1.59
C MET A 101 -1.24 -6.79 1.06
N TYR A 102 0.04 -6.47 1.19
CA TYR A 102 1.15 -7.34 0.82
C TYR A 102 1.91 -7.81 2.07
N ALA A 103 2.17 -9.11 2.15
CA ALA A 103 3.09 -9.67 3.12
C ALA A 103 4.54 -9.31 2.78
N GLU A 104 5.23 -8.56 3.63
CA GLU A 104 6.68 -8.34 3.50
C GLU A 104 7.46 -9.58 3.94
N ASN A 105 6.93 -10.28 4.93
CA ASN A 105 7.40 -11.58 5.37
C ASN A 105 6.18 -12.43 5.81
N LEU A 106 6.42 -13.70 6.16
CA LEU A 106 5.37 -14.60 6.61
C LEU A 106 5.29 -14.73 8.14
N GLY A 107 6.18 -14.07 8.88
CA GLY A 107 6.42 -14.42 10.27
C GLY A 107 7.02 -15.82 10.43
N SER A 108 6.75 -16.44 11.57
CA SER A 108 7.17 -17.82 11.88
C SER A 108 6.13 -18.84 11.43
N ILE A 109 4.86 -18.44 11.26
CA ILE A 109 3.71 -19.27 10.89
C ILE A 109 3.02 -18.66 9.67
N ALA A 110 3.18 -19.31 8.53
CA ALA A 110 2.45 -18.94 7.31
C ALA A 110 1.01 -19.48 7.31
N PRO A 111 0.05 -18.83 6.62
CA PRO A 111 0.17 -17.53 5.95
C PRO A 111 0.06 -16.36 6.94
N ASN A 112 0.56 -15.18 6.52
CA ASN A 112 0.31 -13.95 7.27
C ASN A 112 -1.20 -13.64 7.23
N THR A 113 -1.81 -13.52 8.41
CA THR A 113 -3.25 -13.29 8.53
C THR A 113 -3.55 -12.05 9.37
N ALA A 114 -4.07 -11.02 8.72
CA ALA A 114 -4.54 -9.80 9.37
C ALA A 114 -6.06 -9.82 9.59
N LEU A 115 -6.52 -9.19 10.66
CA LEU A 115 -7.90 -8.76 10.81
C LEU A 115 -7.98 -7.27 10.45
N MET A 116 -8.72 -6.97 9.38
CA MET A 116 -9.04 -5.60 8.99
C MET A 116 -10.42 -5.23 9.51
N VAL A 117 -10.49 -4.14 10.26
CA VAL A 117 -11.72 -3.54 10.76
C VAL A 117 -11.93 -2.20 10.06
N VAL A 118 -13.00 -2.09 9.30
CA VAL A 118 -13.39 -0.86 8.61
C VAL A 118 -14.52 -0.21 9.36
N THR A 119 -14.34 1.05 9.73
CA THR A 119 -15.34 1.88 10.40
C THR A 119 -15.77 3.01 9.47
N ASP A 120 -17.04 2.99 9.09
CA ASP A 120 -17.72 3.95 8.23
C ASP A 120 -18.85 4.62 9.03
N GLY A 121 -18.53 5.70 9.74
CA GLY A 121 -19.46 6.33 10.67
C GLY A 121 -19.87 5.37 11.79
N SER A 122 -21.15 4.97 11.81
CA SER A 122 -21.67 3.98 12.77
C SER A 122 -21.58 2.53 12.28
N LYS A 123 -21.23 2.31 11.01
CA LYS A 123 -21.11 0.96 10.43
C LYS A 123 -19.71 0.42 10.65
N ARG A 124 -19.63 -0.87 11.00
CA ARG A 124 -18.37 -1.58 11.20
C ARG A 124 -18.37 -2.87 10.40
N HIS A 125 -17.29 -3.08 9.66
CA HIS A 125 -17.06 -4.29 8.86
C HIS A 125 -15.76 -4.95 9.28
N GLU A 126 -15.81 -6.25 9.55
CA GLU A 126 -14.62 -7.05 9.82
C GLU A 126 -14.31 -7.93 8.61
N VAL A 127 -13.05 -7.98 8.22
CA VAL A 127 -12.55 -8.79 7.13
C VAL A 127 -11.24 -9.44 7.54
N ARG A 128 -11.14 -10.76 7.41
CA ARG A 128 -9.87 -11.47 7.55
C ARG A 128 -9.15 -11.45 6.21
N ILE A 129 -7.91 -11.00 6.23
CA ILE A 129 -7.06 -10.91 5.05
C ILE A 129 -5.90 -11.88 5.25
N SER A 130 -5.83 -12.90 4.40
CA SER A 130 -4.70 -13.81 4.35
C SER A 130 -3.83 -13.46 3.16
N SER A 131 -2.51 -13.39 3.37
CA SER A 131 -1.54 -13.13 2.31
C SER A 131 -0.27 -13.96 2.52
N ASP A 132 0.39 -14.26 1.41
CA ASP A 132 1.69 -14.92 1.39
C ASP A 132 2.64 -14.19 0.42
N LEU A 133 3.83 -14.76 0.17
CA LEU A 133 4.82 -14.13 -0.73
C LEU A 133 4.42 -14.20 -2.21
N GLN A 134 3.39 -14.96 -2.57
CA GLN A 134 2.85 -15.14 -3.91
C GLN A 134 1.45 -14.56 -4.08
N LYS A 135 0.66 -14.47 -3.01
CA LYS A 135 -0.75 -14.07 -3.00
C LYS A 135 -0.97 -12.89 -2.09
N SER A 136 -1.72 -11.91 -2.56
CA SER A 136 -1.98 -10.67 -1.84
C SER A 136 -3.46 -10.40 -1.73
N GLY A 137 -3.86 -9.82 -0.61
CA GLY A 137 -5.26 -9.63 -0.28
C GLY A 137 -5.75 -8.26 -0.72
N THR A 138 -6.80 -8.22 -1.53
CA THR A 138 -7.36 -6.96 -2.06
C THR A 138 -8.76 -6.73 -1.51
N ILE A 139 -9.03 -5.49 -1.10
CA ILE A 139 -10.33 -5.02 -0.62
C ILE A 139 -10.76 -3.84 -1.47
N HIS A 140 -11.98 -3.90 -1.98
CA HIS A 140 -12.58 -2.81 -2.73
C HIS A 140 -13.51 -2.00 -1.83
N PHE A 141 -13.38 -0.68 -1.90
CA PHE A 141 -14.34 0.25 -1.32
C PHE A 141 -15.12 0.91 -2.44
N ILE A 142 -16.44 0.80 -2.38
CA ILE A 142 -17.35 1.46 -3.31
C ILE A 142 -18.28 2.33 -2.48
N ARG A 143 -18.27 3.63 -2.75
CA ARG A 143 -19.22 4.52 -2.10
C ARG A 143 -20.59 4.37 -2.73
N LYS A 144 -21.63 4.22 -1.90
CA LYS A 144 -23.03 4.34 -2.30
C LYS A 144 -23.55 5.68 -1.81
N GLU A 145 -23.94 6.55 -2.73
CA GLU A 145 -24.81 7.66 -2.38
C GLU A 145 -26.12 7.10 -1.81
N GLN A 146 -26.57 7.70 -0.71
CA GLN A 146 -27.87 7.41 -0.14
C GLN A 146 -28.96 8.15 -0.92
#